data_AF-A0A7S5YFM4-F1
#
_entry.id   AF-A0A7S5YFM4-F1
#
_cell.length_a   1.000
_cell.length_b   1.000
_cell.length_c   1.000
_cell.angle_alpha   90.00
_cell.angle_beta   90.00
_cell.angle_gamma   90.00
#
_symmetry.space_group_name_H-M   'P 1'
#
loop_
_entity.id
_entity.type
_entity.pdbx_description
1 polymer ?
#
loop_
_entity_poly.entity_id
_entity_poly.type
_entity_poly.pdbx_seq_one_letter_code
_entity_poly.pdbx_strand_id
1 'polypeptide(L)'
;GGLFGASLSLMIRMQLGHPGAVFLKSDWFYNVVVTTHALMMIFFAVMPILIGAFGNWLIPLLVGGKDMIYPRMNNLSYWLSPNALYLLMLSFSTDKGVGAGWTIYPPLSVYPYHSGPSMDVLIVSLHLAGLSSLVGAINFASTNKNMPVLEMKGERAELYVLSISVTAVLLIISIPVLGGGITMILFDRNFNTTFFDPAGGGDPVLFQHLF
;
A
#
# COMPACT_ATOMS: atom_id res chain seq x y z
N GLY A 1 2.09 8.70 9.49
CA GLY A 1 2.95 8.00 8.52
C GLY A 1 4.18 8.81 8.15
N GLY A 2 4.02 9.90 7.40
CA GLY A 2 5.13 10.64 6.77
C GLY A 2 6.32 11.00 7.65
N LEU A 3 6.11 11.57 8.84
CA LEU A 3 7.23 11.92 9.75
C LEU A 3 8.05 10.70 10.20
N PHE A 4 7.37 9.58 10.50
CA PHE A 4 8.04 8.33 10.85
C PHE A 4 8.76 7.72 9.64
N GLY A 5 8.15 7.79 8.45
CA GLY A 5 8.82 7.42 7.21
C GLY A 5 10.10 8.23 6.98
N ALA A 6 10.05 9.55 7.17
CA ALA A 6 11.20 10.43 7.05
C ALA A 6 12.30 10.13 8.09
N SER A 7 11.94 9.79 9.34
CA SER A 7 12.93 9.40 10.35
C SER A 7 13.64 8.10 9.98
N LEU A 8 12.92 7.11 9.44
CA LEU A 8 13.55 5.89 8.92
C LEU A 8 14.48 6.20 7.73
N SER A 9 14.09 7.12 6.85
CA SER A 9 14.94 7.61 5.75
C SER A 9 16.25 8.20 6.26
N LEU A 10 16.18 8.98 7.35
CA LEU A 10 17.36 9.55 7.99
C LEU A 10 18.24 8.46 8.57
N MET A 11 17.68 7.44 9.23
CA MET A 11 18.44 6.29 9.74
C MET A 11 19.18 5.55 8.62
N ILE A 12 18.53 5.32 7.47
CA ILE A 12 19.15 4.69 6.30
C ILE A 12 20.35 5.52 5.83
N ARG A 13 20.17 6.84 5.66
CA ARG A 13 21.24 7.73 5.20
C ARG A 13 22.39 7.86 6.20
N MET A 14 22.10 7.87 7.50
CA MET A 14 23.13 7.86 8.54
C MET A 14 23.95 6.57 8.48
N GLN A 15 23.31 5.42 8.30
CA GLN A 15 24.00 4.14 8.16
C GLN A 15 24.86 4.07 6.88
N LEU A 16 24.43 4.69 5.79
CA LEU A 16 25.19 4.74 4.53
C LEU A 16 26.22 5.88 4.46
N GLY A 17 26.31 6.74 5.48
CA GLY A 17 27.20 7.90 5.47
C GLY A 17 28.69 7.54 5.52
N HIS A 18 29.03 6.37 6.05
CA HIS A 18 30.40 5.84 6.11
C HIS A 18 30.37 4.33 5.85
N PRO A 19 31.42 3.74 5.25
CA PRO A 19 31.51 2.29 5.11
C PRO A 19 31.57 1.60 6.49
N GLY A 20 30.85 0.48 6.64
CA GLY A 20 30.79 -0.32 7.86
C GLY A 20 29.49 -0.19 8.65
N ALA A 21 29.19 -1.18 9.50
CA ALA A 21 27.97 -1.27 10.30
C ALA A 21 28.03 -0.38 11.58
N VAL A 22 28.30 0.92 11.42
CA VAL A 22 28.59 1.84 12.53
C VAL A 22 27.33 2.20 13.33
N PHE A 23 26.20 2.44 12.66
CA PHE A 23 24.96 2.89 13.30
C PHE A 23 23.98 1.73 13.50
N LEU A 24 23.59 1.05 12.41
CA LEU A 24 22.80 -0.17 12.45
C LEU A 24 23.76 -1.36 12.37
N LYS A 25 23.92 -2.07 13.49
CA LYS A 25 24.83 -3.22 13.61
C LYS A 25 24.33 -4.50 12.94
N SER A 26 23.06 -4.53 12.52
CA SER A 26 22.40 -5.70 11.94
C SER A 26 21.92 -5.38 10.54
N ASP A 27 22.42 -6.12 9.55
CA ASP A 27 22.01 -6.01 8.15
C ASP A 27 20.52 -6.35 7.98
N TRP A 28 20.02 -7.30 8.77
CA TRP A 28 18.59 -7.61 8.77
C TRP A 28 17.75 -6.42 9.22
N PHE A 29 18.15 -5.77 10.32
CA PHE A 29 17.41 -4.62 10.83
C PHE A 29 17.50 -3.42 9.86
N TYR A 30 18.63 -3.26 9.15
CA TYR A 30 18.71 -2.31 8.05
C TYR A 30 17.65 -2.57 6.98
N ASN A 31 17.49 -3.83 6.54
CA ASN A 31 16.47 -4.19 5.56
C ASN A 31 15.04 -3.98 6.08
N VAL A 32 14.80 -4.20 7.37
CA VAL A 32 13.50 -3.90 8.02
C VAL A 32 13.21 -2.41 7.96
N VAL A 33 14.18 -1.56 8.33
CA VAL A 33 14.05 -0.09 8.26
C VAL A 33 13.78 0.37 6.83
N VAL A 34 14.50 -0.18 5.83
CA VAL A 34 14.29 0.13 4.40
C VAL A 34 12.88 -0.26 3.94
N THR A 35 12.45 -1.47 4.28
CA THR A 35 11.13 -2.01 3.92
C THR A 35 10.02 -1.15 4.52
N THR A 36 10.08 -0.89 5.82
CA THR A 36 9.07 -0.08 6.52
C THR A 36 9.09 1.37 6.02
N HIS A 37 10.25 1.96 5.75
CA HIS A 37 10.35 3.30 5.18
C HIS A 37 9.57 3.42 3.86
N ALA A 38 9.85 2.54 2.91
CA ALA A 38 9.22 2.58 1.59
C ALA A 38 7.69 2.43 1.68
N LEU A 39 7.22 1.43 2.44
CA LEU A 39 5.79 1.20 2.62
C LEU A 39 5.09 2.35 3.35
N MET A 40 5.75 2.92 4.37
CA MET A 40 5.25 4.09 5.11
C MET A 40 5.06 5.30 4.19
N MET A 41 6.03 5.55 3.30
CA MET A 41 6.00 6.72 2.42
C MET A 41 4.95 6.56 1.33
N ILE A 42 4.83 5.39 0.71
CA ILE A 42 3.87 5.15 -0.39
C ILE A 42 2.44 5.07 0.16
N PHE A 43 2.16 4.08 1.01
CA PHE A 43 0.79 3.76 1.43
C PHE A 43 0.28 4.64 2.57
N PHE A 44 1.17 5.26 3.35
CA PHE A 44 0.80 5.98 4.58
C PHE A 44 1.30 7.44 4.64
N ALA A 45 1.82 7.96 3.53
CA ALA A 45 2.10 9.38 3.36
C ALA A 45 1.55 9.89 2.02
N VAL A 46 2.08 9.42 0.88
CA VAL A 46 1.71 9.92 -0.45
C VAL A 46 0.25 9.63 -0.78
N MET A 47 -0.18 8.36 -0.73
CA MET A 47 -1.56 8.00 -1.09
C MET A 47 -2.61 8.68 -0.19
N PRO A 48 -2.50 8.67 1.15
CA PRO A 48 -3.48 9.33 2.00
C PRO A 48 -3.52 10.86 1.84
N ILE A 49 -2.39 11.51 1.51
CA ILE A 49 -2.38 12.96 1.29
C ILE A 49 -3.02 13.29 -0.06
N LEU A 50 -2.50 12.72 -1.15
CA LEU A 50 -2.90 13.10 -2.51
C LEU A 50 -4.29 12.60 -2.87
N ILE A 51 -4.59 11.34 -2.57
CA ILE A 51 -5.87 10.72 -2.96
C ILE A 51 -6.87 10.80 -1.81
N GLY A 52 -6.43 10.55 -0.58
CA GLY A 52 -7.29 10.62 0.60
C GLY A 52 -7.73 12.05 0.93
N ALA A 53 -6.81 12.92 1.36
CA ALA A 53 -7.14 14.25 1.86
C ALA A 53 -7.58 15.20 0.74
N PHE A 54 -6.71 15.42 -0.26
CA PHE A 54 -7.04 16.34 -1.35
C PHE A 54 -8.19 15.81 -2.21
N GLY A 55 -8.24 14.50 -2.51
CA GLY A 55 -9.34 13.91 -3.26
C GLY A 55 -10.69 14.14 -2.59
N ASN A 56 -10.82 13.76 -1.31
CA ASN A 56 -12.09 13.88 -0.59
C ASN A 56 -12.51 15.32 -0.31
N TRP A 57 -11.55 16.23 -0.18
CA TRP A 57 -11.88 17.64 0.07
C TRP A 57 -12.23 18.38 -1.23
N LEU A 58 -11.39 18.26 -2.26
CA LEU A 58 -11.55 19.06 -3.47
C LEU A 58 -12.63 18.52 -4.41
N ILE A 59 -12.80 17.20 -4.54
CA ILE A 59 -13.73 16.66 -5.54
C ILE A 59 -15.16 17.17 -5.36
N PRO A 60 -15.79 17.08 -4.17
CA PRO A 60 -17.15 17.59 -3.99
C PRO A 60 -17.26 19.07 -4.36
N LEU A 61 -16.27 19.88 -3.96
CA LEU A 61 -16.24 21.32 -4.26
C LEU A 61 -16.16 21.59 -5.77
N LEU A 62 -15.29 20.89 -6.47
CA LEU A 62 -15.06 21.08 -7.90
C LEU A 62 -16.22 20.57 -8.76
N VAL A 63 -16.90 19.51 -8.36
CA VAL A 63 -18.07 19.00 -9.10
C VAL A 63 -19.38 19.68 -8.71
N GLY A 64 -19.35 20.62 -7.76
CA GLY A 64 -20.53 21.34 -7.25
C GLY A 64 -21.43 20.51 -6.32
N GLY A 65 -20.89 19.42 -5.76
CA GLY A 65 -21.57 18.55 -4.80
C GLY A 65 -21.44 19.02 -3.35
N LYS A 66 -22.37 18.60 -2.50
CA LYS A 66 -22.28 18.82 -1.04
C LYS A 66 -21.34 17.82 -0.35
N ASP A 67 -21.23 16.62 -0.91
CA ASP A 67 -20.42 15.51 -0.42
C ASP A 67 -20.15 14.55 -1.61
N MET A 68 -19.39 13.50 -1.38
CA MET A 68 -19.20 12.37 -2.30
C MET A 68 -20.50 11.57 -2.50
N ILE A 69 -20.61 10.82 -3.60
CA ILE A 69 -21.84 10.05 -3.90
C ILE A 69 -22.08 8.90 -2.90
N TYR A 70 -21.02 8.34 -2.31
CA TYR A 70 -21.12 7.29 -1.28
C TYR A 70 -20.42 7.70 0.03
N PRO A 71 -21.02 8.60 0.84
CA PRO A 71 -20.37 9.14 2.05
C PRO A 71 -19.97 8.08 3.08
N ARG A 72 -20.79 7.03 3.25
CA ARG A 72 -20.52 5.96 4.22
C ARG A 72 -19.35 5.07 3.79
N MET A 73 -19.26 4.76 2.49
CA MET A 73 -18.10 4.03 1.95
C MET A 73 -16.84 4.88 2.06
N ASN A 74 -16.96 6.21 1.89
CA ASN A 74 -15.86 7.12 2.11
C ASN A 74 -15.35 7.14 3.55
N ASN A 75 -16.28 7.12 4.52
CA ASN A 75 -15.90 7.02 5.92
C ASN A 75 -15.23 5.66 6.22
N LEU A 76 -15.72 4.57 5.63
CA LEU A 76 -15.09 3.26 5.75
C LEU A 76 -13.65 3.26 5.18
N SER A 77 -13.44 3.86 4.00
CA SER A 77 -12.09 3.93 3.40
C SER A 77 -11.12 4.66 4.33
N TYR A 78 -11.56 5.78 4.94
CA TYR A 78 -10.77 6.49 5.94
C TYR A 78 -10.41 5.58 7.12
N TRP A 79 -11.37 4.90 7.75
CA TRP A 79 -11.12 4.10 8.96
C TRP A 79 -10.26 2.85 8.72
N LEU A 80 -10.27 2.28 7.51
CA LEU A 80 -9.37 1.18 7.18
C LEU A 80 -7.90 1.59 7.20
N SER A 81 -7.57 2.85 6.86
CA SER A 81 -6.18 3.30 6.73
C SER A 81 -5.42 3.39 8.07
N PRO A 82 -5.95 3.98 9.16
CA PRO A 82 -5.32 3.94 10.47
C PRO A 82 -5.11 2.52 11.01
N ASN A 83 -6.06 1.62 10.77
CA ASN A 83 -5.92 0.20 11.16
C ASN A 83 -4.81 -0.49 10.37
N ALA A 84 -4.74 -0.25 9.06
CA ALA A 84 -3.63 -0.72 8.24
C ALA A 84 -2.28 -0.20 8.74
N LEU A 85 -2.20 1.09 9.09
CA LEU A 85 -0.99 1.70 9.64
C LEU A 85 -0.59 1.06 10.97
N TYR A 86 -1.55 0.83 11.86
CA TYR A 86 -1.31 0.14 13.12
C TYR A 86 -0.71 -1.26 12.88
N LEU A 87 -1.26 -2.04 11.95
CA LEU A 87 -0.71 -3.34 11.60
C LEU A 87 0.70 -3.24 10.99
N LEU A 88 1.00 -2.22 10.18
CA LEU A 88 2.37 -2.02 9.67
C LEU A 88 3.36 -1.76 10.82
N MET A 89 2.96 -0.95 11.79
CA MET A 89 3.79 -0.69 12.98
C MET A 89 3.93 -1.93 13.85
N LEU A 90 2.88 -2.73 13.98
CA LEU A 90 2.92 -3.99 14.70
C LEU A 90 3.85 -4.99 13.99
N SER A 91 3.81 -5.08 12.66
CA SER A 91 4.74 -5.89 11.87
C SER A 91 6.19 -5.46 12.09
N PHE A 92 6.46 -4.14 12.10
CA PHE A 92 7.79 -3.58 12.37
C PHE A 92 8.33 -3.96 13.77
N SER A 93 7.48 -4.03 14.78
CA SER A 93 7.87 -4.36 16.16
C SER A 93 7.75 -5.84 16.53
N THR A 94 7.18 -6.68 15.67
CA THR A 94 6.97 -8.11 15.94
C THR A 94 8.16 -8.93 15.44
N ASP A 95 8.64 -9.85 16.28
CA ASP A 95 9.80 -10.72 16.00
C ASP A 95 11.00 -9.89 15.50
N LYS A 96 11.55 -10.22 14.32
CA LYS A 96 12.66 -9.45 13.71
C LYS A 96 12.17 -8.42 12.68
N GLY A 97 10.87 -8.21 12.52
CA GLY A 97 10.30 -7.38 11.45
C GLY A 97 10.50 -7.96 10.04
N VAL A 98 10.03 -7.26 9.01
CA VAL A 98 10.12 -7.71 7.61
C VAL A 98 11.33 -7.10 6.90
N GLY A 99 12.36 -7.92 6.67
CA GLY A 99 13.58 -7.56 5.94
C GLY A 99 13.62 -7.99 4.47
N ALA A 100 12.47 -8.13 3.80
CA ALA A 100 12.37 -8.66 2.43
C ALA A 100 12.25 -7.59 1.32
N GLY A 101 12.41 -6.32 1.67
CA GLY A 101 12.14 -5.20 0.77
C GLY A 101 10.65 -4.90 0.65
N TRP A 102 10.34 -3.72 0.13
CA TRP A 102 8.93 -3.28 -0.04
C TRP A 102 8.15 -4.10 -1.07
N THR A 103 8.87 -4.78 -1.97
CA THR A 103 8.30 -5.69 -2.98
C THR A 103 8.01 -7.08 -2.43
N ILE A 104 8.50 -7.44 -1.23
CA ILE A 104 8.22 -8.72 -0.56
C ILE A 104 8.39 -9.96 -1.48
N TYR A 105 9.46 -9.99 -2.27
CA TYR A 105 9.68 -11.05 -3.25
C TYR A 105 9.89 -12.44 -2.60
N PRO A 106 9.19 -13.49 -3.08
CA PRO A 106 9.57 -14.87 -2.79
C PRO A 106 10.91 -15.21 -3.48
N PRO A 107 11.72 -16.13 -2.93
CA PRO A 107 11.43 -16.93 -1.75
C PRO A 107 11.71 -16.21 -0.43
N LEU A 108 12.27 -14.99 -0.44
CA LEU A 108 12.66 -14.31 0.80
C LEU A 108 11.47 -13.97 1.71
N SER A 109 10.28 -13.83 1.14
CA SER A 109 9.04 -13.60 1.88
C SER A 109 8.32 -14.86 2.35
N VAL A 110 8.74 -16.07 1.91
CA VAL A 110 8.10 -17.33 2.34
C VAL A 110 8.73 -17.88 3.63
N TYR A 111 8.05 -18.84 4.27
CA TYR A 111 8.36 -19.31 5.62
C TYR A 111 9.82 -19.76 5.84
N PRO A 112 10.48 -20.51 4.92
CA PRO A 112 11.86 -20.95 5.12
C PRO A 112 12.89 -19.82 5.29
N TYR A 113 12.64 -18.66 4.68
CA TYR A 113 13.55 -17.51 4.71
C TYR A 113 13.07 -16.39 5.63
N HIS A 114 11.77 -16.38 5.96
CA HIS A 114 11.17 -15.46 6.92
C HIS A 114 10.13 -16.20 7.77
N SER A 115 10.57 -16.85 8.85
CA SER A 115 9.72 -17.74 9.66
C SER A 115 8.82 -17.01 10.66
N GLY A 116 9.01 -15.70 10.88
CA GLY A 116 8.30 -14.93 11.88
C GLY A 116 6.91 -14.47 11.41
N PRO A 117 5.98 -14.18 12.33
CA PRO A 117 4.63 -13.72 11.99
C PRO A 117 4.60 -12.27 11.46
N SER A 118 5.72 -11.54 11.51
CA SER A 118 5.76 -10.15 11.06
C SER A 118 5.45 -9.99 9.57
N MET A 119 5.77 -10.98 8.74
CA MET A 119 5.38 -10.99 7.33
C MET A 119 3.86 -11.14 7.16
N ASP A 120 3.22 -12.00 7.94
CA ASP A 120 1.77 -12.22 7.86
C ASP A 120 1.02 -10.96 8.31
N VAL A 121 1.46 -10.33 9.41
CA VAL A 121 0.92 -9.04 9.88
C VAL A 121 1.12 -7.95 8.83
N LEU A 122 2.27 -7.91 8.14
CA LEU A 122 2.51 -6.98 7.04
C LEU A 122 1.55 -7.21 5.88
N ILE A 123 1.36 -8.46 5.45
CA ILE A 123 0.45 -8.80 4.36
C ILE A 123 -0.97 -8.34 4.71
N VAL A 124 -1.45 -8.57 5.93
CA VAL A 124 -2.78 -8.09 6.36
C VAL A 124 -2.84 -6.56 6.39
N SER A 125 -1.78 -5.87 6.81
CA SER A 125 -1.68 -4.40 6.71
C SER A 125 -1.87 -3.91 5.27
N LEU A 126 -1.17 -4.51 4.31
CA LEU A 126 -1.26 -4.15 2.90
C LEU A 126 -2.64 -4.45 2.31
N HIS A 127 -3.30 -5.53 2.73
CA HIS A 127 -4.69 -5.79 2.36
C HIS A 127 -5.63 -4.68 2.84
N LEU A 128 -5.53 -4.26 4.10
CA LEU A 128 -6.38 -3.18 4.62
C LEU A 128 -6.10 -1.83 3.93
N ALA A 129 -4.82 -1.54 3.64
CA ALA A 129 -4.44 -0.35 2.88
C ALA A 129 -4.97 -0.38 1.43
N GLY A 130 -4.90 -1.54 0.78
CA GLY A 130 -5.46 -1.78 -0.54
C GLY A 130 -6.97 -1.64 -0.57
N LEU A 131 -7.68 -2.26 0.38
CA LEU A 131 -9.14 -2.15 0.53
C LEU A 131 -9.60 -0.71 0.77
N SER A 132 -8.89 0.03 1.64
CA SER A 132 -9.11 1.47 1.85
C SER A 132 -9.07 2.23 0.52
N SER A 133 -8.02 2.01 -0.27
CA SER A 133 -7.80 2.70 -1.55
C SER A 133 -8.81 2.26 -2.62
N LEU A 134 -9.19 0.98 -2.68
CA LEU A 134 -10.16 0.44 -3.62
C LEU A 134 -11.57 1.02 -3.38
N VAL A 135 -12.03 1.03 -2.13
CA VAL A 135 -13.34 1.61 -1.77
C VAL A 135 -13.37 3.11 -2.05
N GLY A 136 -12.27 3.82 -1.74
CA GLY A 136 -12.11 5.23 -2.10
C GLY A 136 -12.16 5.46 -3.61
N ALA A 137 -11.45 4.66 -4.39
CA ALA A 137 -11.40 4.75 -5.85
C ALA A 137 -12.78 4.54 -6.49
N ILE A 138 -13.57 3.55 -6.04
CA ILE A 138 -14.94 3.33 -6.52
C ILE A 138 -15.82 4.56 -6.24
N ASN A 139 -15.66 5.18 -5.07
CA ASN A 139 -16.39 6.38 -4.71
C ASN A 139 -15.98 7.60 -5.56
N PHE A 140 -14.68 7.80 -5.79
CA PHE A 140 -14.17 8.86 -6.68
C PHE A 140 -14.65 8.69 -8.12
N ALA A 141 -14.51 7.49 -8.69
CA ALA A 141 -14.95 7.21 -10.05
C ALA A 141 -16.46 7.44 -10.22
N SER A 142 -17.25 6.99 -9.25
CA SER A 142 -18.71 7.17 -9.27
C SER A 142 -19.12 8.63 -9.07
N THR A 143 -18.45 9.36 -8.18
CA THR A 143 -18.73 10.79 -7.94
C THR A 143 -18.41 11.61 -9.18
N ASN A 144 -17.21 11.47 -9.74
CA ASN A 144 -16.76 12.22 -10.90
C ASN A 144 -17.57 11.91 -12.16
N LYS A 145 -18.14 10.71 -12.27
CA LYS A 145 -18.99 10.34 -13.41
C LYS A 145 -20.41 10.90 -13.29
N ASN A 146 -21.00 10.89 -12.10
CA ASN A 146 -22.45 11.08 -11.93
C ASN A 146 -22.86 12.43 -11.35
N MET A 147 -21.94 13.14 -10.69
CA MET A 147 -22.24 14.41 -10.00
C MET A 147 -21.84 15.71 -10.71
N PRO A 148 -21.01 15.76 -11.79
CA PRO A 148 -20.65 17.04 -12.39
C PRO A 148 -21.84 17.88 -12.85
N VAL A 149 -21.77 19.18 -12.62
CA VAL A 149 -22.65 20.17 -13.24
C VAL A 149 -22.59 20.07 -14.77
N LEU A 150 -23.68 20.45 -15.44
CA LEU A 150 -23.89 20.19 -16.87
C LEU A 150 -22.75 20.73 -17.75
N GLU A 151 -22.14 21.85 -17.36
CA GLU A 151 -21.06 22.53 -18.08
C GLU A 151 -19.69 21.85 -17.93
N MET A 152 -19.52 20.96 -16.94
CA MET A 152 -18.26 20.27 -16.61
C MET A 152 -18.21 18.80 -17.04
N LYS A 153 -19.12 18.36 -17.93
CA LYS A 153 -19.16 16.96 -18.38
C LYS A 153 -18.07 16.64 -19.40
N GLY A 154 -17.49 15.44 -19.26
CA GLY A 154 -16.52 14.89 -20.21
C GLY A 154 -15.20 15.67 -20.21
N GLU A 155 -14.72 16.03 -21.39
CA GLU A 155 -13.44 16.72 -21.60
C GLU A 155 -13.40 18.15 -21.02
N ARG A 156 -14.56 18.70 -20.64
CA ARG A 156 -14.68 20.01 -20.00
C ARG A 156 -14.47 19.96 -18.48
N ALA A 157 -14.27 18.77 -17.91
CA ALA A 157 -13.96 18.62 -16.49
C ALA A 157 -12.60 19.24 -16.15
N GLU A 158 -12.47 19.75 -14.94
CA GLU A 158 -11.19 20.24 -14.45
C GLU A 158 -10.11 19.15 -14.46
N LEU A 159 -8.86 19.53 -14.76
CA LEU A 159 -7.73 18.61 -14.87
C LEU A 159 -7.50 17.79 -13.59
N TYR A 160 -7.76 18.37 -12.42
CA TYR A 160 -7.66 17.64 -11.16
C TYR A 160 -8.70 16.52 -11.05
N VAL A 161 -9.95 16.80 -11.42
CA VAL A 161 -11.04 15.80 -11.43
C VAL A 161 -10.73 14.70 -12.45
N LEU A 162 -10.20 15.04 -13.61
CA LEU A 162 -9.74 14.07 -14.60
C LEU A 162 -8.58 13.20 -14.07
N SER A 163 -7.57 13.81 -13.44
CA SER A 163 -6.44 13.11 -12.83
C SER A 163 -6.90 12.07 -11.79
N ILE A 164 -7.82 12.45 -10.90
CA ILE A 164 -8.35 11.51 -9.90
C ILE A 164 -9.23 10.44 -10.57
N SER A 165 -9.95 10.77 -11.65
CA SER A 165 -10.74 9.78 -12.39
C SER A 165 -9.85 8.70 -13.01
N VAL A 166 -8.72 9.09 -13.63
CA VAL A 166 -7.73 8.14 -14.18
C VAL A 166 -7.12 7.31 -13.05
N THR A 167 -6.70 7.96 -11.96
CA THR A 167 -6.10 7.27 -10.80
C THR A 167 -7.08 6.26 -10.19
N ALA A 168 -8.36 6.62 -10.06
CA ALA A 168 -9.38 5.73 -9.52
C ALA A 168 -9.57 4.49 -10.41
N VAL A 169 -9.61 4.64 -11.73
CA VAL A 169 -9.69 3.50 -12.66
C VAL A 169 -8.47 2.60 -12.53
N LEU A 170 -7.26 3.18 -12.47
CA LEU A 170 -6.04 2.41 -12.28
C LEU A 170 -6.07 1.61 -10.98
N LEU A 171 -6.48 2.22 -9.87
CA LEU A 171 -6.58 1.55 -8.57
C LEU A 171 -7.62 0.42 -8.57
N ILE A 172 -8.77 0.61 -9.23
CA ILE A 172 -9.80 -0.44 -9.32
C ILE A 172 -9.27 -1.68 -10.04
N ILE A 173 -8.42 -1.50 -11.06
CA ILE A 173 -7.90 -2.61 -11.85
C ILE A 173 -6.63 -3.21 -11.22
N SER A 174 -5.75 -2.40 -10.63
CA SER A 174 -4.44 -2.84 -10.15
C SER A 174 -4.46 -3.45 -8.74
N ILE A 175 -5.25 -2.87 -7.82
CA ILE A 175 -5.27 -3.33 -6.42
C ILE A 175 -5.70 -4.79 -6.26
N PRO A 176 -6.68 -5.31 -7.03
CA PRO A 176 -7.03 -6.74 -6.97
C PRO A 176 -5.87 -7.67 -7.36
N VAL A 177 -5.03 -7.27 -8.32
CA VAL A 177 -3.88 -8.08 -8.76
C VAL A 177 -2.83 -8.15 -7.65
N LEU A 178 -2.46 -7.00 -7.07
CA LEU A 178 -1.56 -6.95 -5.91
C LEU A 178 -2.12 -7.78 -4.75
N GLY A 179 -3.39 -7.59 -4.40
CA GLY A 179 -4.08 -8.34 -3.34
C GLY A 179 -4.03 -9.85 -3.57
N GLY A 180 -4.24 -10.29 -4.81
CA GLY A 180 -4.09 -11.68 -5.22
C GLY A 180 -2.67 -12.21 -4.99
N GLY A 181 -1.65 -11.49 -5.49
CA GLY A 181 -0.25 -11.89 -5.34
C GLY A 181 0.19 -12.02 -3.88
N ILE A 182 -0.14 -11.05 -3.03
CA ILE A 182 0.23 -11.10 -1.61
C ILE A 182 -0.60 -12.12 -0.82
N THR A 183 -1.83 -12.45 -1.25
CA THR A 183 -2.60 -13.57 -0.71
C THR A 183 -1.94 -14.91 -1.06
N MET A 184 -1.43 -15.07 -2.29
CA MET A 184 -0.70 -16.28 -2.67
C MET A 184 0.55 -16.47 -1.79
N ILE A 185 1.28 -15.40 -1.45
CA ILE A 185 2.39 -15.49 -0.47
C ILE A 185 1.88 -15.96 0.88
N LEU A 186 0.77 -15.40 1.38
CA LEU A 186 0.19 -15.81 2.66
C LEU A 186 -0.18 -17.30 2.66
N PHE A 187 -0.65 -17.81 1.52
CA PHE A 187 -0.96 -19.22 1.32
C PHE A 187 0.29 -20.11 1.28
N ASP A 188 1.33 -19.71 0.56
CA ASP A 188 2.61 -20.43 0.53
C ASP A 188 3.29 -20.46 1.91
N ARG A 189 3.04 -19.45 2.74
CA ARG A 189 3.55 -19.37 4.11
C ARG A 189 2.78 -20.24 5.10
N ASN A 190 1.45 -20.29 5.01
CA ASN A 190 0.60 -20.79 6.12
C ASN A 190 -0.26 -22.00 5.75
N PHE A 191 -0.46 -22.28 4.47
CA PHE A 191 -1.43 -23.27 3.99
C PHE A 191 -0.78 -24.36 3.10
N ASN A 192 0.56 -24.45 3.10
CA ASN A 192 1.33 -25.44 2.34
C ASN A 192 1.04 -25.44 0.84
N THR A 193 0.66 -24.29 0.27
CA THR A 193 0.62 -24.13 -1.18
C THR A 193 2.03 -23.86 -1.72
N THR A 194 2.18 -23.96 -3.03
CA THR A 194 3.48 -23.80 -3.72
C THR A 194 3.34 -22.95 -4.98
N PHE A 195 2.69 -21.78 -4.87
CA PHE A 195 2.54 -20.83 -5.99
C PHE A 195 3.90 -20.32 -6.48
N PHE A 196 4.82 -20.05 -5.55
CA PHE A 196 6.12 -19.44 -5.84
C PHE A 196 7.31 -20.32 -5.48
N ASP A 197 7.10 -21.53 -4.93
CA ASP A 197 8.18 -22.47 -4.61
C ASP A 197 8.48 -23.41 -5.80
N PRO A 198 9.67 -23.31 -6.44
CA PRO A 198 10.07 -24.20 -7.52
C PRO A 198 10.07 -25.68 -7.15
N ALA A 199 10.30 -26.04 -5.88
CA ALA A 199 10.27 -27.43 -5.44
C ALA A 199 8.87 -28.06 -5.55
N GLY A 200 7.82 -27.24 -5.47
CA GLY A 200 6.43 -27.63 -5.69
C GLY A 200 5.88 -27.27 -7.08
N GLY A 201 6.73 -26.86 -8.02
CA GLY A 201 6.33 -26.46 -9.38
C GLY A 201 5.89 -25.01 -9.53
N GLY A 202 6.04 -24.18 -8.50
CA GLY A 202 5.79 -22.73 -8.54
C GLY A 202 6.93 -21.93 -9.20
N ASP A 203 6.71 -20.64 -9.41
CA ASP A 203 7.70 -19.75 -10.01
C ASP A 203 7.78 -18.40 -9.26
N PRO A 204 8.91 -18.07 -8.60
CA PRO A 204 9.10 -16.75 -7.98
C PRO A 204 8.95 -15.56 -8.96
N VAL A 205 9.20 -15.77 -10.26
CA VAL A 205 9.04 -14.73 -11.29
C VAL A 205 7.57 -14.40 -11.53
N LEU A 206 6.65 -15.34 -11.29
CA LEU A 206 5.21 -15.07 -11.34
C LEU A 206 4.85 -13.92 -10.41
N PHE A 207 5.41 -13.88 -9.20
CA PHE A 207 5.14 -12.79 -8.27
C PHE A 207 5.65 -11.44 -8.82
N GLN A 208 6.79 -11.41 -9.52
CA GLN A 208 7.30 -10.19 -10.15
C GLN A 208 6.36 -9.64 -11.24
N HIS A 209 5.59 -10.51 -11.89
CA HIS A 209 4.56 -10.09 -12.84
C HIS A 209 3.27 -9.62 -12.17
N LEU A 210 2.95 -10.14 -10.99
CA LEU A 210 1.75 -9.77 -10.23
C LEU A 210 1.93 -8.49 -9.42
N PHE A 211 3.17 -8.15 -9.06
CA PHE A 211 3.53 -6.99 -8.25
C PHE A 211 3.72 -5.71 -9.09
#